data_AF-A0A6C0EDD8-F1
#
_entry.id   AF-A0A6C0EDD8-F1
#
_cell.length_a   1.000
_cell.length_b   1.000
_cell.length_c   1.000
_cell.angle_alpha   90.00
_cell.angle_beta   90.00
_cell.angle_gamma   90.00
#
_symmetry.space_group_name_H-M   'P 1'
#
loop_
_entity.id
_entity.type
_entity.pdbx_description
1 polymer ?
#
loop_
_entity_poly.entity_id
_entity_poly.type
_entity_poly.pdbx_seq_one_letter_code
_entity_poly.pdbx_strand_id
1 'polypeptide(L)'
;MYFCPNCSYILDITKSSVIQKIDDNRIILSKPNAIFKLLEDNINLSNYKADFLKEEIFKNKKYQKLKENDKNKINELFEENQISCAEFKCDICNYSKKINETTLLYKISINTNVQTNNTIVENELVTKNPILPHTRDYTCKNPSCITHKNYDIKDSVFYKEKNSFKVNYICCVCFYNW
;
A
#
# COMPACT_ATOMS: atom_id res chain seq x y z
N MET A 1 -11.76 -1.45 1.48
CA MET A 1 -12.27 -2.23 0.34
C MET A 1 -12.15 -1.38 -0.91
N TYR A 2 -11.71 -1.97 -2.02
CA TYR A 2 -11.55 -1.27 -3.30
C TYR A 2 -12.75 -1.56 -4.20
N PHE A 3 -13.23 -0.54 -4.90
CA PHE A 3 -14.40 -0.62 -5.78
C PHE A 3 -13.99 -0.38 -7.23
N CYS A 4 -14.66 -1.09 -8.14
CA CYS A 4 -14.46 -0.97 -9.56
C CYS A 4 -14.98 0.39 -10.05
N PRO A 5 -14.19 1.16 -10.84
CA PRO A 5 -14.64 2.44 -11.37
C PRO A 5 -15.76 2.33 -12.40
N ASN A 6 -15.91 1.17 -13.06
CA ASN A 6 -16.88 0.99 -14.15
C ASN A 6 -18.28 0.56 -13.67
N CYS A 7 -18.35 -0.22 -12.58
CA CYS A 7 -19.60 -0.82 -12.13
C CYS A 7 -19.82 -0.76 -10.61
N SER A 8 -18.91 -0.11 -9.87
CA SER A 8 -18.97 0.05 -8.41
C SER A 8 -19.02 -1.26 -7.60
N TYR A 9 -18.79 -2.41 -8.24
CA TYR A 9 -18.65 -3.69 -7.55
C TYR A 9 -17.29 -3.82 -6.85
N ILE A 10 -17.20 -4.73 -5.88
CA ILE A 10 -15.96 -4.98 -5.14
C ILE A 10 -14.91 -5.57 -6.09
N LEU A 11 -13.67 -5.11 -5.95
CA LEU A 11 -12.52 -5.69 -6.64
C LEU A 11 -11.94 -6.83 -5.81
N ASP A 12 -11.77 -7.99 -6.44
CA ASP A 12 -11.10 -9.15 -5.86
C ASP A 12 -9.61 -9.17 -6.22
N ILE A 13 -8.81 -9.81 -5.38
CA ILE A 13 -7.36 -9.94 -5.58
C ILE A 13 -7.10 -11.27 -6.28
N THR A 14 -6.58 -11.21 -7.50
CA THR A 14 -6.23 -12.38 -8.30
C THR A 14 -4.76 -12.40 -8.67
N LYS A 15 -4.21 -13.60 -8.91
CA LYS A 15 -2.84 -13.76 -9.43
C LYS A 15 -2.82 -13.27 -10.89
N SER A 16 -1.97 -12.29 -11.18
CA SER A 16 -1.81 -11.79 -12.54
C SER A 16 -1.14 -12.84 -13.42
N SER A 17 -1.61 -12.94 -14.67
CA SER A 17 -0.98 -13.76 -15.71
C SER A 17 0.23 -13.05 -16.34
N VAL A 18 0.41 -11.76 -16.06
CA VAL A 18 1.46 -10.93 -16.65
C VAL A 18 2.72 -11.05 -15.78
N ILE A 19 3.68 -11.82 -16.27
CA ILE A 19 5.03 -11.89 -15.72
C ILE A 19 5.71 -10.54 -15.98
N GLN A 20 6.06 -9.81 -14.92
CA GLN A 20 6.90 -8.63 -15.06
C GLN A 20 8.37 -9.08 -15.09
N LYS A 21 9.07 -8.74 -16.18
CA LYS A 21 10.53 -8.79 -16.22
C LYS A 21 11.02 -7.62 -15.38
N ILE A 22 11.57 -7.92 -14.21
CA ILE A 22 12.29 -6.92 -13.41
C ILE A 22 13.56 -6.53 -14.18
N ASP A 23 14.05 -5.30 -13.98
CA ASP A 23 15.40 -4.91 -14.38
C ASP A 23 16.40 -5.87 -13.74
N ASP A 24 16.85 -6.81 -14.56
CA ASP A 24 17.77 -7.85 -14.17
C ASP A 24 19.18 -7.26 -14.21
N ASN A 25 19.65 -6.76 -13.06
CA ASN A 25 20.97 -6.15 -12.91
C ASN A 25 22.14 -7.14 -13.09
N ARG A 26 21.86 -8.39 -13.46
CA ARG A 26 22.87 -9.42 -13.74
C ARG A 26 23.64 -9.09 -15.02
N ILE A 27 24.93 -9.42 -15.02
CA ILE A 27 25.83 -9.18 -16.17
C ILE A 27 25.44 -10.13 -17.30
N ILE A 28 25.19 -9.55 -18.48
CA ILE A 28 24.75 -10.29 -19.66
C ILE A 28 25.93 -11.03 -20.31
N LEU A 29 25.78 -12.34 -20.48
CA LEU A 29 26.70 -13.20 -21.22
C LEU A 29 26.14 -13.44 -22.61
N SER A 30 26.84 -12.94 -23.62
CA SER A 30 26.45 -13.04 -25.04
C SER A 30 26.97 -14.30 -25.74
N LYS A 31 27.90 -15.06 -25.14
CA LYS A 31 28.51 -16.24 -25.76
C LYS A 31 28.54 -17.44 -24.81
N PRO A 32 28.19 -18.66 -25.28
CA PRO A 32 28.29 -19.89 -24.48
C PRO A 32 29.70 -20.15 -23.92
N ASN A 33 30.74 -19.76 -24.66
CA ASN A 33 32.13 -19.96 -24.24
C ASN A 33 32.52 -19.15 -23.00
N ALA A 34 31.83 -18.05 -22.70
CA ALA A 34 32.11 -17.23 -21.52
C ALA A 34 31.70 -17.96 -20.22
N ILE A 35 30.62 -18.76 -20.26
CA ILE A 35 30.18 -19.55 -19.10
C ILE A 35 31.25 -20.54 -18.64
N PHE A 36 31.89 -21.24 -19.58
CA PHE A 36 32.89 -22.25 -19.23
C PHE A 36 34.15 -21.61 -18.63
N LYS A 37 34.52 -20.40 -19.05
CA LYS A 37 35.63 -19.66 -18.41
C LYS A 37 35.29 -19.30 -16.96
N LEU A 38 34.07 -18.79 -16.73
CA LEU A 38 33.61 -18.42 -15.39
C LEU A 38 33.50 -19.64 -14.45
N LEU A 39 33.16 -20.82 -14.99
CA LEU A 39 33.17 -22.09 -14.26
C LEU A 39 34.58 -22.59 -13.95
N GLU A 40 35.50 -22.49 -14.92
CA GLU A 40 36.93 -22.82 -14.72
C GLU A 40 37.55 -21.91 -13.62
N ASP A 41 37.10 -20.65 -13.55
CA ASP A 41 37.52 -19.66 -12.55
C ASP A 41 36.80 -19.76 -11.18
N ASN A 42 35.88 -20.72 -10.99
CA ASN A 42 35.06 -20.89 -9.78
C ASN A 42 34.26 -19.63 -9.35
N ILE A 43 33.89 -18.78 -10.31
CA ILE A 43 33.13 -17.56 -10.03
C ILE A 43 31.65 -17.90 -9.82
N ASN A 44 30.99 -17.23 -8.88
CA ASN A 44 29.56 -17.43 -8.61
C ASN A 44 28.72 -16.94 -9.81
N LEU A 45 27.96 -17.84 -10.42
CA LEU A 45 27.13 -17.60 -11.61
C LEU A 45 25.82 -16.88 -11.32
N SER A 46 25.45 -16.71 -10.03
CA SER A 46 24.21 -16.04 -9.61
C SER A 46 24.10 -14.58 -10.10
N ASN A 47 25.24 -13.94 -10.39
CA ASN A 47 25.29 -12.54 -10.84
C ASN A 47 25.22 -12.38 -12.36
N TYR A 48 25.07 -13.47 -13.12
CA TYR A 48 25.12 -13.46 -14.57
C TYR A 48 23.82 -13.95 -15.19
N LYS A 49 23.55 -13.48 -16.40
CA LYS A 49 22.37 -13.85 -17.21
C LYS A 49 22.83 -14.27 -18.60
N ALA A 50 22.28 -15.35 -19.14
CA ALA A 50 22.53 -15.74 -20.52
C ALA A 50 21.58 -15.00 -21.48
N ASP A 51 22.12 -14.46 -22.58
CA ASP A 51 21.34 -13.80 -23.66
C ASP A 51 21.10 -14.72 -24.87
N PHE A 52 21.55 -15.96 -24.78
CA PHE A 52 21.46 -16.95 -25.85
C PHE A 52 20.55 -18.10 -25.45
N LEU A 53 20.14 -18.91 -26.42
CA LEU A 53 19.23 -20.02 -26.18
C LEU A 53 19.93 -21.17 -25.44
N LYS A 54 19.21 -21.82 -24.51
CA LYS A 54 19.72 -22.97 -23.75
C LYS A 54 20.19 -24.11 -24.67
N GLU A 55 19.56 -24.25 -25.84
CA GLU A 55 19.90 -25.21 -26.89
C GLU A 55 21.33 -25.05 -27.43
N GLU A 56 21.87 -23.83 -27.44
CA GLU A 56 23.24 -23.57 -27.91
C GLU A 56 24.30 -24.12 -26.95
N ILE A 57 23.98 -24.17 -25.66
CA ILE A 57 24.84 -24.81 -24.65
C ILE A 57 24.84 -26.32 -24.81
N PHE A 58 23.67 -26.93 -25.00
CA PHE A 58 23.53 -28.39 -25.09
C PHE A 58 24.32 -28.98 -26.26
N LYS A 59 24.50 -28.21 -27.34
CA LYS A 59 25.31 -28.59 -28.51
C LYS A 59 26.82 -28.51 -28.24
N ASN A 60 27.27 -27.88 -27.15
CA ASN A 60 28.68 -27.70 -26.87
C ASN A 60 29.29 -28.97 -26.23
N LYS A 61 30.36 -29.49 -26.84
CA LYS A 61 31.11 -30.67 -26.34
C LYS A 61 31.66 -30.47 -24.92
N LYS A 62 31.95 -29.23 -24.51
CA LYS A 62 32.40 -28.92 -23.14
C LYS A 62 31.28 -29.12 -22.12
N TYR A 63 30.05 -28.75 -22.47
CA TYR A 63 28.89 -28.91 -21.57
C TYR A 63 28.53 -30.37 -21.31
N GLN A 64 28.59 -31.20 -22.35
CA GLN A 64 28.30 -32.64 -22.24
C GLN A 64 29.26 -33.38 -21.30
N LYS A 65 30.47 -32.85 -21.11
CA LYS A 65 31.51 -33.43 -20.24
C LYS A 65 31.46 -32.92 -18.79
N LEU A 66 30.60 -31.94 -18.48
CA LEU A 66 30.47 -31.40 -17.13
C LEU A 66 29.78 -32.36 -16.17
N LYS A 67 30.10 -32.23 -14.88
CA LYS A 67 29.41 -32.93 -13.78
C LYS A 67 28.02 -32.34 -13.56
N GLU A 68 27.12 -33.13 -12.99
CA GLU A 68 25.72 -32.75 -12.75
C GLU A 68 25.59 -31.45 -11.93
N ASN A 69 26.46 -31.25 -10.93
CA ASN A 69 26.48 -30.03 -10.12
C ASN A 69 26.77 -28.76 -10.94
N ASP A 70 27.67 -28.83 -11.92
CA ASP A 70 28.03 -27.67 -12.73
C ASP A 70 26.95 -27.37 -13.78
N LYS A 71 26.25 -28.41 -14.26
CA LYS A 71 25.06 -28.23 -15.13
C LYS A 71 23.93 -27.52 -14.39
N ASN A 72 23.73 -27.82 -13.10
CA ASN A 72 22.72 -27.14 -12.28
C ASN A 72 23.04 -25.65 -12.12
N LYS A 73 24.29 -25.29 -11.85
CA LYS A 73 24.73 -23.87 -11.80
C LYS A 73 24.54 -23.14 -13.14
N ILE A 74 24.70 -23.83 -14.27
CA ILE A 74 24.43 -23.24 -15.58
C ILE A 74 22.92 -23.00 -15.78
N ASN A 75 22.06 -23.86 -15.25
CA ASN A 75 20.61 -23.69 -15.37
C ASN A 75 20.12 -22.42 -14.66
N GLU A 76 20.76 -22.03 -13.55
CA GLU A 76 20.46 -20.79 -12.81
C GLU A 76 20.63 -19.51 -13.67
N LEU A 77 21.49 -19.54 -14.70
CA LEU A 77 21.68 -18.42 -15.64
C LEU A 77 20.47 -18.15 -16.54
N PHE A 78 19.57 -19.13 -16.67
CA PHE A 78 18.38 -19.10 -17.51
C PHE A 78 17.10 -18.90 -16.70
N GLU A 79 17.19 -18.92 -15.37
CA GLU A 79 16.05 -18.62 -14.52
C GLU A 79 15.73 -17.13 -14.63
N GLU A 80 14.55 -16.82 -15.19
CA GLU A 80 14.01 -15.47 -15.15
C GLU A 80 13.54 -15.17 -13.72
N ASN A 81 13.92 -14.01 -13.18
CA ASN A 81 13.35 -13.47 -11.95
C ASN A 81 11.89 -13.09 -12.20
N GLN A 82 11.00 -14.08 -12.24
CA GLN A 82 9.56 -13.89 -12.43
C GLN A 82 8.91 -13.73 -11.06
N ILE A 83 8.54 -12.50 -10.69
CA ILE A 83 7.63 -12.31 -9.55
C ILE A 83 6.21 -12.48 -10.05
N SER A 84 5.46 -13.39 -9.43
CA SER A 84 4.01 -13.44 -9.61
C SER A 84 3.39 -12.17 -9.02
N CYS A 85 2.97 -11.24 -9.88
CA CYS A 85 2.27 -10.04 -9.42
C CYS A 85 0.81 -10.36 -9.11
N ALA A 86 0.26 -9.71 -8.08
CA ALA A 86 -1.17 -9.71 -7.81
C ALA A 86 -1.85 -8.52 -8.51
N GLU A 87 -3.09 -8.69 -8.93
CA GLU A 87 -3.91 -7.64 -9.53
C GLU A 87 -5.31 -7.63 -8.92
N PHE A 88 -5.92 -6.44 -8.88
CA PHE A 88 -7.34 -6.30 -8.65
C PHE A 88 -8.09 -6.66 -9.92
N LYS A 89 -9.12 -7.49 -9.80
CA LYS A 89 -10.03 -7.86 -10.87
C LYS A 89 -11.47 -7.67 -10.43
N CYS A 90 -12.29 -7.10 -11.31
CA CYS A 90 -13.72 -7.05 -11.14
C CYS A 90 -14.37 -8.24 -11.82
N ASP A 91 -15.14 -9.03 -11.07
CA ASP A 91 -15.83 -10.21 -11.61
C ASP A 91 -17.01 -9.86 -12.52
N ILE A 92 -17.58 -8.66 -12.39
CA ILE A 92 -18.75 -8.24 -13.18
C ILE A 92 -18.34 -7.70 -14.56
N CYS A 93 -17.36 -6.80 -14.60
CA CYS A 93 -17.01 -6.09 -15.85
C CYS A 93 -15.60 -6.41 -16.37
N ASN A 94 -14.90 -7.37 -15.75
CA ASN A 94 -13.52 -7.76 -16.09
C ASN A 94 -12.50 -6.61 -16.08
N TYR A 95 -12.81 -5.50 -15.42
CA TYR A 95 -11.82 -4.45 -15.16
C TYR A 95 -10.68 -5.01 -14.31
N SER A 96 -9.44 -4.84 -14.77
CA SER A 96 -8.24 -5.22 -14.02
C SER A 96 -7.33 -4.02 -13.75
N LYS A 97 -6.72 -4.01 -12.55
CA LYS A 97 -5.79 -2.97 -12.11
C LYS A 97 -4.65 -3.61 -11.33
N LYS A 98 -3.41 -3.28 -11.68
CA LYS A 98 -2.23 -3.78 -10.97
C LYS A 98 -2.17 -3.28 -9.52
N ILE A 99 -1.73 -4.16 -8.62
CA ILE A 99 -1.42 -3.82 -7.23
C ILE A 99 0.05 -3.43 -7.17
N ASN A 100 0.31 -2.19 -6.76
CA ASN A 100 1.68 -1.71 -6.52
C ASN A 100 2.05 -1.94 -5.05
N GLU A 101 3.36 -1.94 -4.74
CA GLU A 101 3.91 -2.15 -3.38
C GLU A 101 3.34 -1.18 -2.32
N THR A 102 2.89 0.01 -2.74
CA THR A 102 2.31 1.03 -1.85
C THR A 102 0.81 0.85 -1.57
N THR A 103 0.18 -0.18 -2.12
CA THR A 103 -1.27 -0.38 -2.02
C THR A 103 -1.63 -1.04 -0.69
N LEU A 104 -2.33 -0.32 0.19
CA LEU A 104 -2.81 -0.89 1.45
C LEU A 104 -3.93 -1.91 1.18
N LEU A 105 -3.65 -3.20 1.35
CA LEU A 105 -4.63 -4.27 1.10
C LEU A 105 -5.61 -4.43 2.26
N TYR A 106 -5.10 -4.37 3.49
CA TYR A 106 -5.87 -4.60 4.69
C TYR A 106 -5.23 -3.92 5.89
N LYS A 107 -6.05 -3.44 6.82
CA LYS A 107 -5.60 -2.84 8.09
C LYS A 107 -6.59 -3.23 9.18
N ILE A 108 -6.08 -3.89 10.21
CA ILE A 108 -6.81 -4.06 11.48
C ILE A 108 -6.35 -2.97 12.42
N SER A 109 -7.28 -2.11 12.85
CA SER A 109 -7.05 -1.25 14.01
C SER A 109 -7.62 -1.96 15.24
N ILE A 110 -6.74 -2.56 16.06
CA ILE A 110 -7.13 -3.24 17.32
C ILE A 110 -7.46 -2.21 18.41
N ASN A 111 -6.87 -1.01 18.32
CA ASN A 111 -7.13 0.08 19.25
C ASN A 111 -8.28 0.95 18.75
N THR A 112 -9.35 1.06 19.55
CA THR A 112 -10.49 1.96 19.34
C THR A 112 -10.21 3.41 19.74
N ASN A 113 -8.96 3.77 20.06
CA ASN A 113 -8.54 5.16 20.26
C ASN A 113 -8.47 5.90 18.92
N VAL A 114 -9.51 5.77 18.10
CA VAL A 114 -9.75 6.66 16.99
C VAL A 114 -10.23 7.95 17.65
N GLN A 115 -9.29 8.88 17.88
CA GLN A 115 -9.68 10.27 18.07
C GLN A 115 -10.33 10.71 16.75
N THR A 116 -11.65 10.57 16.66
CA THR A 116 -12.40 11.11 15.56
C THR A 116 -12.40 12.62 15.75
N ASN A 117 -11.60 13.32 14.94
CA ASN A 117 -11.81 14.75 14.77
C ASN A 117 -13.19 14.88 14.10
N ASN A 118 -14.20 15.18 14.90
CA ASN A 118 -15.56 15.35 14.40
C ASN A 118 -15.55 16.41 13.30
N THR A 119 -16.16 16.08 12.18
CA THR A 119 -16.42 17.04 11.10
C THR A 119 -17.34 18.16 11.60
N ILE A 120 -17.35 19.29 10.89
CA ILE A 120 -18.23 20.42 11.20
C ILE A 120 -19.70 19.99 11.25
N VAL A 121 -20.11 19.11 10.34
CA VAL A 121 -21.49 18.59 10.27
C VAL A 121 -21.84 17.75 11.49
N GLU A 122 -20.93 16.89 11.93
CA GLU A 122 -21.13 16.10 13.16
C GLU A 122 -21.20 17.00 14.39
N ASN A 123 -20.36 18.03 14.46
CA ASN A 123 -20.40 19.01 15.55
C ASN A 123 -21.75 19.76 15.60
N GLU A 124 -22.30 20.13 14.45
CA GLU A 124 -23.63 20.75 14.37
C GLU A 124 -24.71 19.82 14.95
N LEU A 125 -24.69 18.54 14.59
CA LEU A 125 -25.64 17.56 15.13
C LEU A 125 -25.50 17.40 16.65
N VAL A 126 -24.27 17.38 17.16
CA VAL A 126 -24.01 17.30 18.60
C VAL A 126 -24.54 18.53 19.34
N THR A 127 -24.36 19.74 18.79
CA THR A 127 -24.87 20.97 19.41
C THR A 127 -26.38 21.06 19.51
N LYS A 128 -27.11 20.29 18.69
CA LYS A 128 -28.59 20.23 18.73
C LYS A 128 -29.13 19.23 19.75
N ASN A 129 -28.28 18.49 20.44
CA ASN A 129 -28.70 17.49 21.41
C ASN A 129 -29.10 18.14 22.76
N PRO A 130 -30.39 18.09 23.16
CA PRO A 130 -30.87 18.77 24.37
C PRO A 130 -30.39 18.13 25.68
N ILE A 131 -29.77 16.95 25.63
CA ILE A 131 -29.28 16.22 26.81
C ILE A 131 -27.89 16.70 27.22
N LEU A 132 -27.13 17.29 26.29
CA LEU A 132 -25.76 17.70 26.55
C LEU A 132 -25.74 19.03 27.33
N PRO A 133 -24.78 19.21 28.26
CA PRO A 133 -24.69 20.43 29.02
C PRO A 133 -24.12 21.57 28.16
N HIS A 134 -24.66 22.76 28.39
CA HIS A 134 -24.23 24.00 27.74
C HIS A 134 -23.45 24.88 28.73
N THR A 135 -22.50 25.65 28.21
CA THR A 135 -21.79 26.70 28.96
C THR A 135 -21.54 27.93 28.09
N ARG A 136 -21.66 29.10 28.72
CA ARG A 136 -21.26 30.39 28.15
C ARG A 136 -19.88 30.84 28.61
N ASP A 137 -19.32 30.17 29.62
CA ASP A 137 -18.02 30.49 30.20
C ASP A 137 -16.91 29.80 29.42
N TYR A 138 -16.64 30.34 28.22
CA TYR A 138 -15.56 29.86 27.36
C TYR A 138 -15.03 30.97 26.45
N THR A 139 -13.85 30.71 25.90
CA THR A 139 -13.27 31.48 24.80
C THR A 139 -13.08 30.56 23.61
N CYS A 140 -13.85 30.80 22.55
CA CYS A 140 -13.80 29.99 21.33
C CYS A 140 -12.38 29.99 20.75
N LYS A 141 -11.82 28.81 20.43
CA LYS A 141 -10.47 28.73 19.86
C LYS A 141 -10.42 29.09 18.37
N ASN A 142 -11.57 29.18 17.70
CA ASN A 142 -11.65 29.68 16.34
C ASN A 142 -11.52 31.21 16.33
N PRO A 143 -10.45 31.80 15.75
CA PRO A 143 -10.24 33.25 15.74
C PRO A 143 -11.30 34.01 14.93
N SER A 144 -11.92 33.36 13.95
CA SER A 144 -12.94 33.97 13.08
C SER A 144 -14.34 33.97 13.69
N CYS A 145 -14.51 33.48 14.92
CA CYS A 145 -15.83 33.36 15.54
C CYS A 145 -16.39 34.71 16.01
N ILE A 146 -17.67 34.98 15.71
CA ILE A 146 -18.36 36.21 16.13
C ILE A 146 -18.52 36.34 17.66
N THR A 147 -18.40 35.23 18.40
CA THR A 147 -18.47 35.20 19.86
C THR A 147 -17.35 35.96 20.56
N HIS A 148 -16.28 36.29 19.83
CA HIS A 148 -15.20 37.16 20.33
C HIS A 148 -15.61 38.62 20.43
N LYS A 149 -16.58 39.04 19.61
CA LYS A 149 -17.09 40.41 19.56
C LYS A 149 -18.39 40.59 20.33
N ASN A 150 -19.24 39.55 20.33
CA ASN A 150 -20.53 39.57 21.01
C ASN A 150 -20.60 38.45 22.06
N TYR A 151 -20.72 38.84 23.33
CA TYR A 151 -20.74 37.92 24.46
C TYR A 151 -22.12 37.28 24.69
N ASP A 152 -23.20 37.91 24.26
CA ASP A 152 -24.57 37.44 24.51
C ASP A 152 -24.90 36.18 23.72
N ILE A 153 -24.23 36.01 22.58
CA ILE A 153 -24.37 34.84 21.70
C ILE A 153 -23.41 33.70 22.05
N LYS A 154 -22.64 33.83 23.14
CA LYS A 154 -21.73 32.76 23.57
C LYS A 154 -22.56 31.58 24.04
N ASP A 155 -22.40 30.47 23.36
CA ASP A 155 -22.94 29.19 23.76
C ASP A 155 -22.06 28.07 23.22
N SER A 156 -21.76 27.10 24.08
CA SER A 156 -20.99 25.91 23.73
C SER A 156 -21.52 24.69 24.45
N VAL A 157 -21.53 23.57 23.74
CA VAL A 157 -21.80 22.26 24.31
C VAL A 157 -20.48 21.63 24.72
N PHE A 158 -20.45 20.97 25.88
CA PHE A 158 -19.27 20.22 26.30
C PHE A 158 -19.64 18.80 26.74
N TYR A 159 -18.74 17.86 26.51
CA TYR A 159 -18.93 16.46 26.89
C TYR A 159 -17.60 15.76 27.15
N LYS A 160 -17.65 14.68 27.92
CA LYS A 160 -16.49 13.82 28.18
C LYS A 160 -16.39 12.76 27.11
N GLU A 161 -15.18 12.55 26.61
CA GLU A 161 -14.89 11.40 25.74
C GLU A 161 -15.04 10.09 26.53
N LYS A 162 -15.57 9.05 25.90
CA LYS A 162 -15.78 7.76 26.57
C LYS A 162 -14.44 7.23 27.09
N ASN A 163 -14.42 6.78 28.34
CA ASN A 163 -13.23 6.24 29.02
C ASN A 163 -12.05 7.23 29.15
N SER A 164 -12.30 8.53 29.07
CA SER A 164 -11.30 9.57 29.24
C SER A 164 -11.81 10.70 30.14
N PHE A 165 -10.90 11.38 30.83
CA PHE A 165 -11.20 12.62 31.55
C PHE A 165 -11.12 13.86 30.65
N LYS A 166 -10.80 13.67 29.36
CA LYS A 166 -10.78 14.74 28.37
C LYS A 166 -12.21 15.27 28.15
N VAL A 167 -12.37 16.57 28.36
CA VAL A 167 -13.59 17.32 28.06
C VAL A 167 -13.39 18.00 26.71
N ASN A 168 -14.28 17.73 25.77
CA ASN A 168 -14.32 18.41 24.49
C ASN A 168 -15.39 19.48 24.52
N TYR A 169 -15.11 20.63 23.92
CA TYR A 169 -16.03 21.76 23.79
C TYR A 169 -16.35 21.99 22.32
N ILE A 170 -17.62 22.27 22.02
CA ILE A 170 -18.08 22.62 20.68
C ILE A 170 -18.82 23.94 20.76
N CYS A 171 -18.38 24.95 20.01
CA CYS A 171 -19.09 26.22 19.94
C CYS A 171 -20.37 26.07 19.11
N CYS A 172 -21.53 26.48 19.64
CA CYS A 172 -22.82 26.41 18.96
C CYS A 172 -22.95 27.40 17.77
N VAL A 173 -22.02 28.35 17.65
CA VAL A 173 -22.07 29.41 16.63
C VAL A 173 -21.22 29.08 15.40
N CYS A 174 -20.01 28.55 15.62
CA CYS A 174 -19.07 28.22 14.53
C CYS A 174 -18.78 26.73 14.38
N PHE A 175 -19.37 25.89 15.24
CA PHE A 175 -19.23 24.42 15.25
C PHE A 175 -17.78 23.93 15.32
N TYR A 176 -16.88 24.78 15.82
CA TYR A 176 -15.49 24.44 16.06
C TYR A 176 -15.39 23.64 17.36
N ASN A 177 -14.69 22.51 17.31
CA ASN A 177 -14.47 21.59 18.42
C ASN A 177 -13.02 21.71 18.91
N TRP A 178 -12.80 21.77 20.23
CA TRP A 178 -11.48 21.82 20.85
C TRP A 178 -11.42 21.08 22.20
#